data_AF-A0A8T1RBI6-F1
#
_entry.id   AF-A0A8T1RBI6-F1
#
_cell.length_a   1.000
_cell.length_b   1.000
_cell.length_c   1.000
_cell.angle_alpha   90.00
_cell.angle_beta   90.00
_cell.angle_gamma   90.00
#
_symmetry.space_group_name_H-M   'P 1'
#
loop_
_entity.id
_entity.type
_entity.pdbx_description
1 polymer ?
#
loop_
_entity_poly.entity_id
_entity_poly.type
_entity_poly.pdbx_seq_one_letter_code
_entity_poly.pdbx_strand_id
1 'polypeptide(L)'
;MRMFNSWLNLFWIFLHVFIFQFSPRISAIRKDIGFLEKSICRNTVQGRYLLSDDNGRVCDALSMDPQSGCCPGKAEKFSCHGCNLLSQCCNSYEFCVSCCLNPSRTQKEQVLKVKIAKQATAGTYAGVFDFCAGRCRHNSESVVHENAYLSDFHHCFSLPSNSSGASNTQLEGRLNGINVIVGRQSESCDSVCKSNGQSCVPNKLSVLNQCEIMQKYMTCKGACLASMGADQPAEVVDDAPKNMNPGACLFTRAQAMLSCDGSHPYTRRLCPCA
;
A
#
# COMPACT_ATOMS: atom_id res chain seq x y z
N MET A 1 -86.20 -35.01 -36.24
CA MET A 1 -85.20 -33.97 -35.87
C MET A 1 -84.42 -34.42 -34.64
N ARG A 2 -83.45 -35.31 -34.79
CA ARG A 2 -82.58 -35.80 -33.70
C ARG A 2 -81.17 -36.06 -34.26
N MET A 3 -80.52 -35.06 -34.85
CA MET A 3 -79.15 -35.22 -35.37
C MET A 3 -78.33 -33.92 -35.34
N PHE A 4 -78.58 -33.00 -34.39
CA PHE A 4 -77.80 -31.76 -34.31
C PHE A 4 -77.32 -31.35 -32.91
N ASN A 5 -77.45 -32.24 -31.90
CA ASN A 5 -77.00 -31.96 -30.53
C ASN A 5 -75.82 -32.82 -30.05
N SER A 6 -75.30 -33.74 -30.89
CA SER A 6 -74.18 -34.61 -30.50
C SER A 6 -72.80 -34.02 -30.84
N TRP A 7 -72.73 -33.08 -31.79
CA TRP A 7 -71.43 -32.54 -32.24
C TRP A 7 -70.95 -31.35 -31.40
N LEU A 8 -71.87 -30.56 -30.82
CA LEU A 8 -71.52 -29.47 -29.89
C LEU A 8 -70.96 -29.99 -28.56
N ASN A 9 -71.46 -31.12 -28.05
CA ASN A 9 -70.97 -31.71 -26.79
C ASN A 9 -69.59 -32.36 -26.94
N LEU A 10 -69.31 -33.00 -28.09
CA LEU A 10 -67.98 -33.57 -28.36
C LEU A 10 -66.90 -32.48 -28.56
N PHE A 11 -67.27 -31.34 -29.13
CA PHE A 11 -66.35 -30.21 -29.29
C PHE A 11 -66.00 -29.54 -27.95
N TRP A 12 -66.98 -29.39 -27.05
CA TRP A 12 -66.75 -28.88 -25.70
C TRP A 12 -65.92 -29.83 -24.82
N ILE A 13 -66.10 -31.15 -24.97
CA ILE A 13 -65.27 -32.14 -24.26
C ILE A 13 -63.83 -32.12 -24.80
N PHE A 14 -63.63 -32.01 -26.11
CA PHE A 14 -62.28 -31.87 -26.68
C PHE A 14 -61.60 -30.55 -26.30
N LEU A 15 -62.36 -29.46 -26.18
CA LEU A 15 -61.84 -28.16 -25.73
C LEU A 15 -61.42 -28.20 -24.26
N HIS A 16 -62.20 -28.85 -23.39
CA HIS A 16 -61.83 -29.02 -21.98
C HIS A 16 -60.66 -30.00 -21.78
N VAL A 17 -60.54 -31.05 -22.58
CA VAL A 17 -59.37 -31.96 -22.54
C VAL A 17 -58.11 -31.25 -23.02
N PHE A 18 -58.20 -30.37 -24.02
CA PHE A 18 -57.05 -29.56 -24.45
C PHE A 18 -56.60 -28.58 -23.36
N ILE A 19 -57.52 -27.96 -22.63
CA ILE A 19 -57.20 -27.02 -21.55
C ILE A 19 -56.63 -27.73 -20.31
N PHE A 20 -57.04 -28.97 -20.00
CA PHE A 20 -56.52 -29.73 -18.85
C PHE A 20 -55.21 -30.49 -19.11
N GLN A 21 -54.77 -30.63 -20.36
CA GLN A 21 -53.45 -31.21 -20.70
C GLN A 21 -52.33 -30.17 -20.74
N PHE A 22 -52.66 -28.88 -20.80
CA PHE A 22 -51.72 -27.80 -20.52
C PHE A 22 -51.84 -27.41 -19.04
N SER A 23 -51.49 -28.33 -18.15
CA SER A 23 -50.96 -27.91 -16.86
C SER A 23 -49.76 -27.04 -17.18
N PRO A 24 -49.74 -25.73 -16.86
CA PRO A 24 -48.49 -25.01 -16.90
C PRO A 24 -47.66 -25.72 -15.85
N ARG A 25 -46.73 -26.57 -16.29
CA ARG A 25 -45.50 -26.74 -15.54
C ARG A 25 -45.00 -25.31 -15.39
N ILE A 26 -45.30 -24.71 -14.24
CA ILE A 26 -44.47 -23.69 -13.67
C ILE A 26 -43.15 -24.44 -13.48
N SER A 27 -42.37 -24.52 -14.56
CA SER A 27 -40.94 -24.47 -14.44
C SER A 27 -40.72 -23.14 -13.75
N ALA A 28 -40.69 -23.19 -12.42
CA ALA A 28 -39.75 -22.38 -11.69
C ALA A 28 -38.41 -22.72 -12.34
N ILE A 29 -38.08 -21.99 -13.41
CA ILE A 29 -36.71 -21.80 -13.81
C ILE A 29 -36.13 -21.18 -12.56
N ARG A 30 -35.52 -22.02 -11.73
CA ARG A 30 -34.49 -21.60 -10.80
C ARG A 30 -33.42 -20.99 -11.71
N LYS A 31 -33.63 -19.75 -12.12
CA LYS A 31 -32.54 -18.83 -12.35
C LYS A 31 -31.77 -18.88 -11.04
N ASP A 32 -30.48 -19.14 -11.13
CA ASP A 32 -29.57 -19.35 -10.02
C ASP A 32 -29.43 -20.82 -9.57
N ILE A 33 -29.16 -21.71 -10.53
CA ILE A 33 -27.91 -22.47 -10.38
C ILE A 33 -26.82 -21.49 -10.80
N GLY A 34 -26.41 -20.65 -9.85
CA GLY A 34 -25.17 -19.91 -9.99
C GLY A 34 -24.06 -20.95 -10.07
N PHE A 35 -23.71 -21.37 -11.28
CA PHE A 35 -22.31 -21.67 -11.54
C PHE A 35 -21.59 -20.43 -11.04
N LEU A 36 -20.91 -20.56 -9.90
CA LEU A 36 -19.99 -19.54 -9.42
C LEU A 36 -19.06 -19.30 -10.60
N GLU A 37 -19.32 -18.23 -11.35
CA GLU A 37 -18.50 -17.84 -12.50
C GLU A 37 -17.13 -17.59 -11.89
N LYS A 38 -16.27 -18.61 -11.96
CA LYS A 38 -15.04 -18.67 -11.19
C LYS A 38 -14.18 -17.59 -11.80
N SER A 39 -14.09 -16.46 -11.11
CA SER A 39 -13.41 -15.26 -11.63
C SER A 39 -11.99 -15.66 -12.03
N ILE A 40 -11.66 -15.46 -13.29
CA ILE A 40 -10.30 -15.70 -13.79
C ILE A 40 -9.45 -14.53 -13.32
N CYS A 41 -8.37 -14.81 -12.58
CA CYS A 41 -7.45 -13.79 -12.10
C CYS A 41 -6.32 -13.57 -13.08
N ARG A 42 -5.88 -12.31 -13.17
CA ARG A 42 -4.55 -11.98 -13.69
C ARG A 42 -3.53 -12.14 -12.57
N ASN A 43 -2.31 -12.54 -12.91
CA ASN A 43 -1.23 -12.67 -11.93
C ASN A 43 0.11 -12.23 -12.53
N THR A 44 1.13 -12.15 -11.69
CA THR A 44 2.44 -11.61 -12.06
C THR A 44 3.25 -12.51 -13.01
N VAL A 45 2.92 -13.80 -13.16
CA VAL A 45 3.54 -14.87 -14.01
C VAL A 45 5.06 -15.06 -13.91
N GLN A 46 5.81 -14.03 -13.54
CA GLN A 46 7.27 -13.93 -13.63
C GLN A 46 8.01 -14.45 -12.40
N GLY A 47 7.31 -14.63 -11.28
CA GLY A 47 7.93 -15.06 -10.03
C GLY A 47 8.26 -16.55 -10.05
N ARG A 48 9.47 -16.90 -9.62
CA ARG A 48 9.94 -18.31 -9.60
C ARG A 48 9.25 -19.15 -8.52
N TYR A 49 9.00 -18.55 -7.36
CA TYR A 49 8.46 -19.24 -6.17
C TYR A 49 7.14 -18.63 -5.71
N LEU A 50 7.00 -17.31 -5.81
CA LEU A 50 5.81 -16.59 -5.40
C LEU A 50 5.11 -16.00 -6.63
N LEU A 51 3.81 -15.78 -6.53
CA LEU A 51 3.04 -14.97 -7.46
C LEU A 51 2.03 -14.10 -6.72
N SER A 52 1.73 -12.95 -7.30
CA SER A 52 0.64 -12.08 -6.85
C SER A 52 -0.47 -12.07 -7.88
N ASP A 53 -1.71 -12.24 -7.44
CA ASP A 53 -2.90 -12.09 -8.28
C ASP A 53 -3.45 -10.64 -8.24
N ASP A 54 -4.40 -10.36 -9.13
CA ASP A 54 -5.11 -9.07 -9.23
C ASP A 54 -6.11 -8.81 -8.10
N ASN A 55 -6.45 -9.84 -7.32
CA ASN A 55 -7.12 -9.71 -6.04
C ASN A 55 -6.17 -9.25 -4.92
N GLY A 56 -4.87 -9.11 -5.22
CA GLY A 56 -3.83 -8.66 -4.30
C GLY A 56 -3.35 -9.73 -3.33
N ARG A 57 -3.58 -11.01 -3.59
CA ARG A 57 -3.06 -12.10 -2.76
C ARG A 57 -1.71 -12.57 -3.28
N VAL A 58 -0.84 -12.98 -2.36
CA VAL A 58 0.45 -13.60 -2.68
C VAL A 58 0.41 -15.07 -2.25
N CYS A 59 0.84 -15.97 -3.12
CA CYS A 59 0.92 -17.39 -2.82
C CYS A 59 2.11 -18.04 -3.52
N ASP A 60 2.44 -19.26 -3.11
CA ASP A 60 3.43 -20.08 -3.80
C ASP A 60 2.92 -20.46 -5.19
N ALA A 61 3.80 -20.47 -6.18
CA ALA A 61 3.46 -20.77 -7.56
C ALA A 61 2.79 -22.15 -7.74
N LEU A 62 3.13 -23.12 -6.90
CA LEU A 62 2.54 -24.46 -6.91
C LEU A 62 1.15 -24.52 -6.28
N SER A 63 0.79 -23.51 -5.49
CA SER A 63 -0.48 -23.47 -4.75
C SER A 63 -1.61 -22.73 -5.49
N MET A 64 -1.31 -22.10 -6.62
CA MET A 64 -2.26 -21.39 -7.47
C MET A 64 -3.23 -22.37 -8.15
N ASP A 65 -4.51 -21.99 -8.22
CA ASP A 65 -5.51 -22.78 -8.95
C ASP A 65 -5.27 -22.71 -10.46
N PRO A 66 -4.94 -23.82 -11.15
CA PRO A 66 -4.60 -23.78 -12.58
C PRO A 66 -5.76 -23.34 -13.48
N GLN A 67 -7.00 -23.52 -13.00
CA GLN A 67 -8.20 -23.23 -13.77
C GLN A 67 -8.58 -21.74 -13.73
N SER A 68 -8.47 -21.09 -12.56
CA SER A 68 -8.77 -19.66 -12.41
C SER A 68 -7.54 -18.76 -12.47
N GLY A 69 -6.32 -19.27 -12.27
CA GLY A 69 -5.10 -18.47 -12.19
C GLY A 69 -4.99 -17.64 -10.90
N CYS A 70 -5.88 -17.86 -9.93
CA CYS A 70 -5.95 -17.11 -8.67
C CYS A 70 -5.18 -17.81 -7.54
N CYS A 71 -4.71 -17.01 -6.58
CA CYS A 71 -4.23 -17.55 -5.32
C CYS A 71 -5.37 -18.08 -4.44
N PRO A 72 -5.10 -19.07 -3.57
CA PRO A 72 -6.10 -19.60 -2.64
C PRO A 72 -6.70 -18.51 -1.74
N GLY A 73 -8.01 -18.60 -1.48
CA GLY A 73 -8.75 -17.59 -0.70
C GLY A 73 -8.29 -17.40 0.76
N LYS A 74 -7.46 -18.31 1.29
CA LYS A 74 -6.89 -18.24 2.64
C LYS A 74 -5.67 -17.30 2.75
N ALA A 75 -5.03 -16.94 1.63
CA ALA A 75 -3.85 -16.07 1.65
C ALA A 75 -4.20 -14.62 2.01
N GLU A 76 -3.36 -13.91 2.73
CA GLU A 76 -3.60 -12.50 3.07
C GLU A 76 -3.69 -11.62 1.81
N LYS A 77 -4.62 -10.66 1.81
CA LYS A 77 -4.73 -9.66 0.75
C LYS A 77 -3.86 -8.46 1.06
N PHE A 78 -3.25 -7.91 0.02
CA PHE A 78 -2.44 -6.69 0.06
C PHE A 78 -1.29 -6.76 1.06
N SER A 79 -0.64 -7.93 1.14
CA SER A 79 0.47 -8.15 2.06
C SER A 79 1.66 -7.30 1.62
N CYS A 80 2.18 -6.52 2.56
CA CYS A 80 3.37 -5.67 2.40
C CYS A 80 4.60 -6.30 3.07
N HIS A 81 4.68 -7.63 3.11
CA HIS A 81 5.82 -8.30 3.72
C HIS A 81 7.12 -7.93 3.00
N GLY A 82 8.17 -7.55 3.75
CA GLY A 82 9.44 -7.10 3.16
C GLY A 82 9.35 -5.76 2.42
N CYS A 83 8.32 -4.95 2.70
CA CYS A 83 8.18 -3.60 2.14
C CYS A 83 8.50 -2.51 3.16
N ASN A 84 9.32 -1.55 2.76
CA ASN A 84 9.45 -0.28 3.46
C ASN A 84 8.34 0.67 2.98
N LEU A 85 7.33 0.85 3.83
CA LEU A 85 6.15 1.66 3.51
C LEU A 85 6.45 3.17 3.33
N LEU A 86 7.63 3.64 3.76
CA LEU A 86 8.03 5.04 3.58
C LEU A 86 8.58 5.30 2.18
N SER A 87 9.50 4.45 1.72
CA SER A 87 10.03 4.52 0.36
C SER A 87 9.05 3.94 -0.65
N GLN A 88 8.04 3.19 -0.18
CA GLN A 88 7.11 2.41 -1.02
C GLN A 88 7.88 1.45 -1.93
N CYS A 89 8.96 0.88 -1.37
CA CYS A 89 9.82 -0.08 -2.01
C CYS A 89 9.87 -1.37 -1.21
N CYS A 90 9.99 -2.49 -1.89
CA CYS A 90 10.04 -3.83 -1.33
C CYS A 90 11.26 -4.58 -1.84
N ASN A 91 11.65 -5.61 -1.11
CA ASN A 91 12.71 -6.53 -1.52
C ASN A 91 12.22 -7.68 -2.42
N SER A 92 10.90 -7.86 -2.54
CA SER A 92 10.27 -8.84 -3.43
C SER A 92 9.26 -8.15 -4.34
N TYR A 93 9.28 -8.57 -5.61
CA TYR A 93 8.39 -8.09 -6.65
C TYR A 93 6.92 -8.38 -6.33
N GLU A 94 6.62 -9.60 -5.90
CA GLU A 94 5.26 -10.08 -5.67
C GLU A 94 4.61 -9.37 -4.49
N PHE A 95 5.37 -9.18 -3.40
CA PHE A 95 4.91 -8.37 -2.26
C PHE A 95 4.79 -6.88 -2.61
N CYS A 96 5.64 -6.35 -3.50
CA CYS A 96 5.46 -5.00 -4.03
C CYS A 96 4.12 -4.85 -4.76
N VAL A 97 3.81 -5.77 -5.66
CA VAL A 97 2.55 -5.73 -6.44
C VAL A 97 1.34 -5.86 -5.52
N SER A 98 1.35 -6.82 -4.59
CA SER A 98 0.30 -6.99 -3.60
C SER A 98 0.11 -5.75 -2.73
N CYS A 99 1.18 -5.20 -2.17
CA CYS A 99 1.14 -4.00 -1.34
C CYS A 99 0.64 -2.77 -2.12
N CYS A 100 1.06 -2.61 -3.38
CA CYS A 100 0.65 -1.54 -4.27
C CYS A 100 -0.85 -1.59 -4.59
N LEU A 101 -1.44 -2.78 -4.71
CA LEU A 101 -2.86 -2.96 -4.99
C LEU A 101 -3.77 -2.48 -3.84
N ASN A 102 -3.21 -2.22 -2.65
CA ASN A 102 -3.97 -1.74 -1.51
C ASN A 102 -4.59 -0.35 -1.80
N PRO A 103 -5.92 -0.20 -1.70
CA PRO A 103 -6.58 1.10 -1.91
C PRO A 103 -6.11 2.21 -0.95
N SER A 104 -5.64 1.84 0.25
CA SER A 104 -5.08 2.80 1.21
C SER A 104 -3.69 3.31 0.82
N ARG A 105 -3.02 2.68 -0.14
CA ARG A 105 -1.69 3.06 -0.63
C ARG A 105 -1.73 3.71 -2.00
N THR A 106 -2.65 3.25 -2.84
CA THR A 106 -2.70 3.63 -4.25
C THR A 106 -4.12 4.04 -4.62
N GLN A 107 -4.29 5.32 -5.00
CA GLN A 107 -5.57 5.83 -5.46
C GLN A 107 -5.76 5.54 -6.95
N LYS A 108 -6.88 4.88 -7.29
CA LYS A 108 -7.19 4.44 -8.65
C LYS A 108 -7.20 5.59 -9.66
N GLU A 109 -7.77 6.73 -9.29
CA GLU A 109 -7.95 7.89 -10.16
C GLU A 109 -6.62 8.58 -10.51
N GLN A 110 -5.64 8.52 -9.61
CA GLN A 110 -4.31 9.08 -9.82
C GLN A 110 -3.48 8.18 -10.72
N VAL A 111 -3.55 6.87 -10.48
CA VAL A 111 -2.75 5.86 -11.17
C VAL A 111 -3.11 5.69 -12.65
N LEU A 112 -4.40 5.69 -12.97
CA LEU A 112 -4.83 5.47 -14.36
C LEU A 112 -4.46 6.63 -15.30
N LYS A 113 -4.07 7.78 -14.74
CA LYS A 113 -3.59 8.94 -15.50
C LYS A 113 -2.07 8.91 -15.73
N VAL A 114 -1.36 7.99 -15.09
CA VAL A 114 0.09 7.87 -15.19
C VAL A 114 0.44 7.22 -16.53
N LYS A 115 1.37 7.84 -17.27
CA LYS A 115 1.91 7.27 -18.50
C LYS A 115 2.87 6.12 -18.16
N ILE A 116 2.85 5.09 -18.99
CA ILE A 116 3.72 3.91 -18.84
C ILE A 116 5.19 4.30 -18.97
N ALA A 117 5.50 5.29 -19.81
CA ALA A 117 6.86 5.79 -20.05
C ALA A 117 6.90 7.32 -20.10
N LYS A 118 8.10 7.89 -20.02
CA LYS A 118 8.34 9.35 -20.10
C LYS A 118 8.01 9.95 -21.47
N GLN A 119 7.96 9.14 -22.52
CA GLN A 119 7.72 9.60 -23.89
C GLN A 119 6.32 10.20 -24.03
N ALA A 120 6.18 11.29 -24.79
CA ALA A 120 4.90 11.99 -24.94
C ALA A 120 3.80 11.09 -25.54
N THR A 121 4.18 10.15 -26.41
CA THR A 121 3.34 9.17 -27.09
C THR A 121 2.96 7.96 -26.23
N ALA A 122 3.51 7.83 -25.02
CA ALA A 122 3.24 6.68 -24.17
C ALA A 122 1.79 6.67 -23.69
N GLY A 123 1.14 5.49 -23.80
CA GLY A 123 -0.19 5.24 -23.26
C GLY A 123 -0.21 5.19 -21.73
N THR A 124 -1.41 5.04 -21.18
CA THR A 124 -1.66 4.85 -19.75
C THR A 124 -1.92 3.38 -19.40
N TYR A 125 -1.89 3.06 -18.12
CA TYR A 125 -2.21 1.72 -17.64
C TYR A 125 -3.70 1.39 -17.76
N ALA A 126 -4.03 0.15 -18.13
CA ALA A 126 -5.41 -0.31 -18.27
C ALA A 126 -6.14 -0.49 -16.92
N GLY A 127 -5.38 -0.78 -15.85
CA GLY A 127 -5.91 -1.00 -14.51
C GLY A 127 -4.87 -0.76 -13.42
N VAL A 128 -5.32 -0.78 -12.16
CA VAL A 128 -4.43 -0.67 -10.98
C VAL A 128 -3.44 -1.83 -10.94
N PHE A 129 -3.88 -3.04 -11.31
CA PHE A 129 -3.01 -4.20 -11.41
C PHE A 129 -1.88 -3.99 -12.43
N ASP A 130 -2.20 -3.51 -13.63
CA ASP A 130 -1.19 -3.24 -14.67
C ASP A 130 -0.19 -2.17 -14.23
N PHE A 131 -0.68 -1.14 -13.54
CA PHE A 131 0.19 -0.14 -12.94
C PHE A 131 1.13 -0.75 -11.90
N CYS A 132 0.61 -1.51 -10.94
CA CYS A 132 1.42 -2.10 -9.88
C CYS A 132 2.42 -3.12 -10.45
N ALA A 133 1.96 -4.01 -11.32
CA ALA A 133 2.80 -5.00 -12.00
C ALA A 133 3.91 -4.35 -12.84
N GLY A 134 3.60 -3.23 -13.52
CA GLY A 134 4.59 -2.48 -14.30
C GLY A 134 5.55 -1.67 -13.45
N ARG A 135 5.05 -0.90 -12.47
CA ARG A 135 5.84 0.03 -11.67
C ARG A 135 6.79 -0.67 -10.70
N CYS A 136 6.35 -1.78 -10.10
CA CYS A 136 7.15 -2.61 -9.19
C CYS A 136 8.32 -3.34 -9.87
N ARG A 137 8.40 -3.34 -11.20
CA ARG A 137 9.61 -3.83 -11.88
C ARG A 137 10.78 -2.91 -11.56
N HIS A 138 11.99 -3.45 -11.67
CA HIS A 138 13.22 -2.66 -11.50
C HIS A 138 13.18 -1.43 -12.41
N ASN A 139 13.53 -0.29 -11.85
CA ASN A 139 13.53 0.99 -12.56
C ASN A 139 14.88 1.69 -12.40
N SER A 140 15.15 2.68 -13.25
CA SER A 140 16.41 3.42 -13.22
C SER A 140 16.63 4.20 -11.92
N GLU A 141 15.60 4.45 -11.11
CA GLU A 141 15.70 5.12 -9.81
C GLU A 141 16.19 4.15 -8.71
N SER A 142 16.05 2.84 -8.92
CA SER A 142 16.47 1.78 -8.00
C SER A 142 17.90 1.26 -8.23
N VAL A 143 18.59 1.77 -9.25
CA VAL A 143 19.95 1.35 -9.64
C VAL A 143 20.97 2.50 -9.56
N VAL A 144 22.18 2.16 -9.14
CA VAL A 144 23.38 2.98 -8.98
C VAL A 144 24.40 2.49 -10.00
N HIS A 145 24.98 3.42 -10.76
CA HIS A 145 25.94 3.11 -11.86
C HIS A 145 25.42 2.00 -12.80
N GLU A 146 24.12 2.06 -13.12
CA GLU A 146 23.40 1.20 -14.08
C GLU A 146 23.33 -0.31 -13.76
N ASN A 147 24.14 -0.82 -12.83
CA ASN A 147 24.29 -2.26 -12.60
C ASN A 147 24.25 -2.72 -11.12
N ALA A 148 24.17 -1.80 -10.16
CA ALA A 148 24.05 -2.14 -8.75
C ALA A 148 22.75 -1.59 -8.17
N TYR A 149 22.00 -2.36 -7.40
CA TYR A 149 20.83 -1.82 -6.72
C TYR A 149 21.25 -0.85 -5.60
N LEU A 150 20.51 0.25 -5.43
CA LEU A 150 20.74 1.21 -4.35
C LEU A 150 20.58 0.55 -2.96
N SER A 151 19.69 -0.44 -2.88
CA SER A 151 19.32 -1.16 -1.67
C SER A 151 18.69 -2.50 -2.04
N ASP A 152 18.59 -3.41 -1.07
CA ASP A 152 17.77 -4.62 -1.18
C ASP A 152 16.29 -4.28 -1.49
N PHE A 153 15.81 -3.08 -1.13
CA PHE A 153 14.47 -2.59 -1.47
C PHE A 153 14.43 -1.90 -2.84
N HIS A 154 14.45 -2.68 -3.92
CA HIS A 154 14.54 -2.16 -5.29
C HIS A 154 13.24 -2.30 -6.12
N HIS A 155 12.19 -2.92 -5.57
CA HIS A 155 10.86 -2.98 -6.19
C HIS A 155 9.98 -1.87 -5.65
N CYS A 156 9.78 -0.78 -6.37
CA CYS A 156 9.09 0.41 -5.87
C CYS A 156 7.80 0.72 -6.64
N PHE A 157 6.78 1.21 -5.94
CA PHE A 157 5.50 1.61 -6.55
C PHE A 157 5.13 3.10 -6.36
N SER A 158 6.06 3.90 -5.87
CA SER A 158 5.83 5.33 -5.67
C SER A 158 5.58 6.08 -6.98
N LEU A 159 4.65 7.04 -6.93
CA LEU A 159 4.36 7.94 -8.04
C LEU A 159 5.45 9.01 -8.15
N PRO A 160 6.00 9.27 -9.35
CA PRO A 160 6.89 10.40 -9.55
C PRO A 160 6.14 11.71 -9.32
N SER A 161 6.64 12.55 -8.41
CA SER A 161 6.08 13.87 -8.14
C SER A 161 6.32 14.78 -9.36
N ASN A 162 5.29 15.00 -10.17
CA ASN A 162 5.27 16.08 -11.17
C ASN A 162 5.09 17.42 -10.46
N SER A 163 6.07 17.87 -9.67
CA SER A 163 6.17 19.26 -9.25
C SER A 163 7.53 19.55 -8.63
N SER A 164 8.19 20.54 -9.20
CA SER A 164 9.19 21.42 -8.59
C SER A 164 8.62 22.24 -7.40
N GLY A 165 7.72 21.65 -6.60
CA GLY A 165 7.00 22.25 -5.48
C GLY A 165 6.55 21.23 -4.42
N ALA A 166 7.26 20.10 -4.30
CA ALA A 166 6.92 18.95 -3.46
C ALA A 166 7.35 19.10 -1.98
N SER A 167 7.05 20.22 -1.33
CA SER A 167 7.50 20.41 0.08
C SER A 167 6.41 20.19 1.13
N ASN A 168 5.18 20.70 0.95
CA ASN A 168 4.21 20.70 2.06
C ASN A 168 3.17 19.56 2.03
N THR A 169 2.50 19.29 0.92
CA THR A 169 1.39 18.31 0.89
C THR A 169 1.81 16.84 1.03
N GLN A 170 2.98 16.46 0.49
CA GLN A 170 3.50 15.09 0.64
C GLN A 170 4.05 14.85 2.06
N LEU A 171 4.56 15.90 2.70
CA LEU A 171 5.08 15.85 4.05
C LEU A 171 3.96 15.75 5.09
N GLU A 172 2.87 16.50 4.90
CA GLU A 172 1.66 16.39 5.72
C GLU A 172 1.11 14.96 5.66
N GLY A 173 1.03 14.35 4.47
CA GLY A 173 0.65 12.94 4.33
C GLY A 173 1.60 11.95 5.04
N ARG A 174 2.90 12.27 5.13
CA ARG A 174 3.91 11.44 5.83
C ARG A 174 3.82 11.56 7.35
N LEU A 175 3.34 12.69 7.87
CA LEU A 175 3.15 12.95 9.30
C LEU A 175 1.71 12.66 9.79
N ASN A 176 0.80 12.26 8.90
CA ASN A 176 -0.54 11.86 9.29
C ASN A 176 -0.54 10.67 10.28
N GLY A 177 -1.38 10.78 11.30
CA GLY A 177 -1.58 9.75 12.33
C GLY A 177 -0.50 9.72 13.41
N ILE A 178 0.34 10.75 13.51
CA ILE A 178 1.29 10.91 14.62
C ILE A 178 1.25 12.36 15.17
N ASN A 179 1.50 12.49 16.46
CA ASN A 179 1.85 13.74 17.13
C ASN A 179 3.37 13.84 17.20
N VAL A 180 3.92 14.95 16.68
CA VAL A 180 5.36 15.22 16.78
C VAL A 180 5.61 16.03 18.04
N ILE A 181 6.40 15.47 18.97
CA ILE A 181 6.66 16.05 20.28
C ILE A 181 8.16 16.26 20.45
N VAL A 182 8.56 17.44 20.93
CA VAL A 182 9.96 17.71 21.33
C VAL A 182 10.12 17.26 22.78
N GLY A 183 10.98 16.26 23.02
CA GLY A 183 11.29 15.75 24.35
C GLY A 183 12.12 16.73 25.18
N ARG A 184 12.24 16.47 26.48
CA ARG A 184 13.22 17.17 27.32
C ARG A 184 14.62 16.62 27.07
N GLN A 185 15.60 17.33 27.60
CA GLN A 185 16.99 16.88 27.61
C GLN A 185 17.10 15.50 28.28
N SER A 186 17.89 14.61 27.68
CA SER A 186 18.11 13.23 28.16
C SER A 186 16.90 12.30 28.15
N GLU A 187 15.77 12.68 27.56
CA GLU A 187 14.60 11.80 27.45
C GLU A 187 14.65 10.96 26.16
N SER A 188 14.20 9.71 26.26
CA SER A 188 13.94 8.85 25.10
C SER A 188 12.54 9.10 24.55
N CYS A 189 12.32 8.80 23.27
CA CYS A 189 10.99 8.95 22.68
C CYS A 189 9.94 8.04 23.30
N ASP A 190 10.33 6.86 23.82
CA ASP A 190 9.41 6.02 24.60
C ASP A 190 8.90 6.73 25.85
N SER A 191 9.79 7.41 26.57
CA SER A 191 9.40 8.17 27.77
C SER A 191 8.54 9.40 27.43
N VAL A 192 8.90 10.14 26.38
CA VAL A 192 8.16 11.31 25.89
C VAL A 192 6.75 10.93 25.47
N CYS A 193 6.60 9.91 24.62
CA CYS A 193 5.29 9.49 24.15
C CYS A 193 4.44 8.93 25.30
N LYS A 194 5.04 8.11 26.18
CA LYS A 194 4.34 7.52 27.32
C LYS A 194 3.79 8.58 28.28
N SER A 195 4.55 9.64 28.55
CA SER A 195 4.08 10.76 29.39
C SER A 195 2.92 11.54 28.77
N ASN A 196 2.74 11.45 27.44
CA ASN A 196 1.63 12.04 26.70
C ASN A 196 0.49 11.04 26.43
N GLY A 197 0.52 9.85 27.05
CA GLY A 197 -0.51 8.82 26.86
C GLY A 197 -0.45 8.12 25.50
N GLN A 198 0.69 8.17 24.82
CA GLN A 198 0.93 7.65 23.47
C GLN A 198 2.11 6.67 23.46
N SER A 199 2.31 5.99 22.33
CA SER A 199 3.49 5.13 22.10
C SER A 199 4.40 5.72 21.03
N CYS A 200 5.70 5.46 21.12
CA CYS A 200 6.63 5.86 20.07
C CYS A 200 6.35 5.05 18.79
N VAL A 201 6.48 5.70 17.64
CA VAL A 201 6.22 5.13 16.31
C VAL A 201 7.55 5.03 15.54
N PRO A 202 8.31 3.92 15.66
CA PRO A 202 9.71 3.85 15.21
C PRO A 202 9.86 4.10 13.70
N ASN A 203 8.93 3.59 12.89
CA ASN A 203 8.92 3.78 11.45
C ASN A 203 8.68 5.23 11.00
N LYS A 204 8.39 6.16 11.92
CA LYS A 204 8.26 7.59 11.61
C LYS A 204 9.49 8.41 11.99
N LEU A 205 10.45 7.83 12.73
CA LEU A 205 11.71 8.50 13.08
C LEU A 205 12.51 8.90 11.84
N SER A 206 12.49 8.09 10.78
CA SER A 206 13.18 8.39 9.52
C SER A 206 12.55 9.53 8.72
N VAL A 207 11.26 9.82 8.96
CA VAL A 207 10.59 11.00 8.40
C VAL A 207 11.05 12.25 9.15
N LEU A 208 11.14 12.16 10.48
CA LEU A 208 11.59 13.26 11.34
C LEU A 208 13.09 13.53 11.22
N ASN A 209 13.89 12.53 10.83
CA ASN A 209 15.34 12.60 10.64
C ASN A 209 15.74 13.30 9.32
N GLN A 210 15.13 14.46 9.08
CA GLN A 210 15.38 15.34 7.95
C GLN A 210 15.51 16.76 8.51
N CYS A 211 16.56 17.48 8.11
CA CYS A 211 16.86 18.80 8.64
C CYS A 211 15.68 19.77 8.46
N GLU A 212 15.02 19.70 7.31
CA GLU A 212 13.87 20.54 6.95
C GLU A 212 12.68 20.30 7.88
N ILE A 213 12.58 19.11 8.48
CA ILE A 213 11.53 18.75 9.43
C ILE A 213 11.92 19.18 10.82
N MET A 214 13.15 18.88 11.23
CA MET A 214 13.67 19.31 12.52
C MET A 214 13.55 20.84 12.68
N GLN A 215 13.91 21.61 11.65
CA GLN A 215 13.79 23.08 11.65
C GLN A 215 12.35 23.60 11.77
N LYS A 216 11.32 22.78 11.54
CA LYS A 216 9.91 23.17 11.78
C LYS A 216 9.52 23.10 13.26
N TYR A 217 10.21 22.26 14.04
CA TYR A 217 9.88 22.00 15.44
C TYR A 217 10.98 22.45 16.42
N MET A 218 12.20 22.65 15.92
CA MET A 218 13.41 22.97 16.68
C MET A 218 14.10 24.19 16.07
N THR A 219 14.92 24.89 16.86
CA THR A 219 15.58 26.12 16.42
C THR A 219 16.74 25.81 15.48
N CYS A 220 17.50 24.75 15.77
CA CYS A 220 18.65 24.27 15.01
C CYS A 220 19.78 25.29 14.76
N LYS A 221 19.71 26.54 15.26
CA LYS A 221 20.64 27.66 15.03
C LYS A 221 21.30 27.71 13.64
N GLY A 222 20.57 27.32 12.60
CA GLY A 222 21.08 27.23 11.21
C GLY A 222 22.08 26.11 10.91
N ALA A 223 22.35 25.21 11.86
CA ALA A 223 23.27 24.08 11.69
C ALA A 223 22.53 22.73 11.78
N CYS A 224 22.67 21.91 10.73
CA CYS A 224 22.24 20.51 10.71
C CYS A 224 23.44 19.62 10.40
N LEU A 225 23.77 18.72 11.32
CA LEU A 225 25.00 17.93 11.27
C LEU A 225 24.67 16.43 11.27
N ALA A 226 25.34 15.69 10.39
CA ALA A 226 25.27 14.24 10.39
C ALA A 226 26.07 13.68 11.57
N SER A 227 25.47 12.78 12.35
CA SER A 227 26.12 12.12 13.49
C SER A 227 25.72 10.64 13.57
N MET A 228 26.29 9.91 14.54
CA MET A 228 26.08 8.47 14.77
C MET A 228 25.67 8.21 16.22
N GLY A 229 24.49 8.67 16.60
CA GLY A 229 23.94 8.53 17.94
C GLY A 229 22.51 8.02 17.90
N ALA A 230 22.16 7.13 18.83
CA ALA A 230 20.82 6.54 18.94
C ALA A 230 19.75 7.55 19.38
N ASP A 231 20.18 8.73 19.87
CA ASP A 231 19.34 9.85 20.25
C ASP A 231 18.82 10.65 19.05
N GLN A 232 19.37 10.46 17.86
CA GLN A 232 18.94 11.19 16.66
C GLN A 232 17.54 10.72 16.19
N PRO A 233 16.70 11.62 15.62
CA PRO A 233 16.94 13.06 15.42
C PRO A 233 16.78 13.88 16.71
N ALA A 234 17.73 14.79 16.96
CA ALA A 234 17.74 15.62 18.16
C ALA A 234 18.41 16.98 17.96
N GLU A 235 18.08 17.95 18.80
CA GLU A 235 18.78 19.23 18.90
C GLU A 235 19.71 19.22 20.10
N VAL A 236 20.94 19.70 19.92
CA VAL A 236 21.90 19.87 21.00
C VAL A 236 21.48 21.06 21.87
N VAL A 237 21.40 20.86 23.19
CA VAL A 237 21.02 21.92 24.13
C VAL A 237 22.07 23.03 24.18
N ASP A 238 21.64 24.25 24.53
CA ASP A 238 22.49 25.45 24.50
C ASP A 238 23.63 25.43 25.54
N ASP A 239 23.46 24.72 26.64
CA ASP A 239 24.43 24.55 27.72
C ASP A 239 25.43 23.41 27.49
N ALA A 240 25.32 22.72 26.35
CA ALA A 240 26.26 21.66 25.99
C ALA A 240 27.70 22.20 25.84
N PRO A 241 28.73 21.36 26.05
CA PRO A 241 30.11 21.71 25.77
C PRO A 241 30.31 22.23 24.34
N LYS A 242 31.17 23.24 24.16
CA LYS A 242 31.38 23.91 22.85
C LYS A 242 31.75 22.95 21.72
N ASN A 243 32.45 21.86 22.02
CA ASN A 243 32.84 20.83 21.06
C ASN A 243 31.67 19.96 20.57
N MET A 244 30.47 20.06 21.17
CA MET A 244 29.28 19.31 20.75
C MET A 244 28.33 20.12 19.85
N ASN A 245 28.71 21.34 19.45
CA ASN A 245 27.90 22.23 18.61
C ASN A 245 26.54 22.60 19.25
N PRO A 246 26.53 23.36 20.38
CA PRO A 246 25.29 23.77 21.05
C PRO A 246 24.30 24.47 20.11
N GLY A 247 23.05 24.03 20.16
CA GLY A 247 21.95 24.52 19.31
C GLY A 247 21.91 23.93 17.89
N ALA A 248 22.84 23.06 17.50
CA ALA A 248 22.77 22.37 16.21
C ALA A 248 21.77 21.20 16.26
N CYS A 249 21.12 20.93 15.13
CA CYS A 249 20.30 19.73 14.93
C CYS A 249 21.15 18.59 14.39
N LEU A 250 21.01 17.41 15.00
CA LEU A 250 21.73 16.20 14.64
C LEU A 250 20.79 15.20 13.99
N PHE A 251 21.19 14.69 12.82
CA PHE A 251 20.50 13.62 12.11
C PHE A 251 21.46 12.46 11.84
N THR A 252 20.93 11.24 11.78
CA THR A 252 21.74 10.06 11.43
C THR A 252 21.68 9.76 9.95
N ARG A 253 22.79 9.30 9.36
CA ARG A 253 22.80 8.71 8.01
C ARG A 253 22.51 7.20 8.03
N ALA A 254 22.65 6.57 9.19
CA ALA A 254 22.43 5.14 9.35
C ALA A 254 21.01 4.89 9.85
N GLN A 255 20.09 4.54 8.93
CA GLN A 255 18.68 4.31 9.27
C GLN A 255 18.48 3.21 10.33
N ALA A 256 19.39 2.24 10.39
CA ALA A 256 19.40 1.18 11.40
C ALA A 256 19.68 1.68 12.83
N MET A 257 20.18 2.92 13.01
CA MET A 257 20.48 3.52 14.32
C MET A 257 19.29 4.28 14.91
N LEU A 258 18.21 4.48 14.14
CA LEU A 258 17.01 5.17 14.63
C LEU A 258 16.29 4.27 15.64
N SER A 259 16.18 4.72 16.88
CA SER A 259 15.49 3.97 17.94
C SER A 259 14.65 4.86 18.85
N CYS A 260 13.58 4.32 19.41
CA CYS A 260 12.72 5.04 20.35
C CYS A 260 13.30 5.14 21.77
N ASP A 261 14.13 4.17 22.17
CA ASP A 261 14.73 4.07 23.50
C ASP A 261 16.01 4.92 23.66
N GLY A 262 16.64 5.31 22.55
CA GLY A 262 17.86 6.13 22.57
C GLY A 262 17.68 7.47 23.28
N SER A 263 18.72 7.90 23.99
CA SER A 263 18.77 9.19 24.69
C SER A 263 20.21 9.64 24.82
N HIS A 264 20.45 10.95 24.93
CA HIS A 264 21.79 11.49 25.16
C HIS A 264 21.74 12.68 26.14
N PRO A 265 22.74 12.83 27.04
CA PRO A 265 22.72 13.87 28.08
C PRO A 265 22.60 15.31 27.59
N TYR A 266 23.09 15.59 26.38
CA TYR A 266 23.19 16.94 25.81
C TYR A 266 22.26 17.17 24.61
N THR A 267 21.26 16.32 24.42
CA THR A 267 20.32 16.49 23.31
C THR A 267 18.88 16.35 23.78
N ARG A 268 17.99 16.99 23.02
CA ARG A 268 16.54 16.85 23.15
C ARG A 268 15.96 16.31 21.85
N ARG A 269 15.20 15.22 21.94
CA ARG A 269 14.78 14.42 20.77
C ARG A 269 13.51 14.95 20.11
N LEU A 270 13.37 14.74 18.81
CA LEU A 270 12.12 14.94 18.08
C LEU A 270 11.40 13.59 17.94
N CYS A 271 10.27 13.43 18.61
CA CYS A 271 9.63 12.14 18.82
C CYS A 271 8.29 12.00 18.08
N PRO A 272 8.09 10.90 17.32
CA PRO A 272 6.80 10.59 16.70
C PRO A 272 5.96 9.72 17.65
N CYS A 273 4.87 10.28 18.16
CA CYS A 273 3.98 9.62 19.12
C CYS A 273 2.61 9.34 18.49
N ALA A 274 2.00 8.19 18.77
CA ALA A 274 0.62 7.88 18.40
C ALA A 274 -0.11 7.20 19.55
#